data_AF-A0A2H6N2L5-F1
#
_entry.id   AF-A0A2H6N2L5-F1
#
_cell.length_a   1.000
_cell.length_b   1.000
_cell.length_c   1.000
_cell.angle_alpha   90.00
_cell.angle_beta   90.00
_cell.angle_gamma   90.00
#
_symmetry.space_group_name_H-M   'P 1'
#
loop_
_entity.id
_entity.type
_entity.pdbx_description
1 polymer ?
#
loop_
_entity_poly.entity_id
_entity_poly.type
_entity_poly.pdbx_seq_one_letter_code
_entity_poly.pdbx_strand_id
1 'polypeptide(L)'
;MIEGDNIVSAARKAIMRHDYSAVLTIFPILRHLKQTKPEFDQVLQGTAASTKNKLPSLITSMETTGAKALEHFADNIKNNPDKEYNMPKDGTVHELTSNAILFLQQLLDFQETAGAMLASQETSSSASSYSSEFSRRLLSTYICKVLGNLQLNLLSKSKVYEDPALSAIFLLNNYNYILKSLEKSELIQLVAVTQKTAERSYRELIQQQILTYQCSWLKVTDYISDKNLPVFQPGVKLKDKERQVIKERFKGFNDGLEELCKIQKAWAIPDTEQRDNIRHAQKTIVEETYATFLNRYGSVPFTKNPEKYIKYRVEQVGEMIEKLFDTSA
;
A
#
# COMPACT_ATOMS: atom_id res chain seq x y z
N MET A 1 -17.11 39.58 -14.87
CA MET A 1 -16.06 39.41 -13.83
C MET A 1 -16.51 38.48 -12.71
N ILE A 2 -17.81 38.35 -12.42
CA ILE A 2 -18.34 37.59 -11.29
C ILE A 2 -18.17 36.06 -11.43
N GLU A 3 -18.20 35.50 -12.64
CA GLU A 3 -18.19 34.04 -12.85
C GLU A 3 -16.87 33.35 -12.50
N GLY A 4 -15.72 33.92 -12.90
CA GLY A 4 -14.40 33.36 -12.59
C GLY A 4 -14.09 33.35 -11.09
N ASP A 5 -14.40 34.46 -10.40
CA ASP A 5 -14.23 34.56 -8.95
C ASP A 5 -15.19 33.62 -8.19
N ASN A 6 -16.38 33.38 -8.73
CA ASN A 6 -17.32 32.41 -8.17
C ASN A 6 -16.79 30.97 -8.26
N ILE A 7 -16.13 30.60 -9.37
CA ILE A 7 -15.48 29.28 -9.53
C ILE A 7 -14.38 29.11 -8.48
N VAL A 8 -13.51 30.12 -8.32
CA VAL A 8 -12.45 30.10 -7.31
C VAL A 8 -13.05 29.99 -5.89
N SER A 9 -14.11 30.75 -5.60
CA SER A 9 -14.81 30.70 -4.33
C SER A 9 -15.45 29.34 -4.05
N ALA A 10 -16.07 28.73 -5.08
CA ALA A 10 -16.65 27.40 -4.99
C ALA A 10 -15.58 26.34 -4.69
N ALA A 11 -14.45 26.37 -5.41
CA ALA A 11 -13.34 25.47 -5.16
C ALA A 11 -12.76 25.63 -3.75
N ARG A 12 -12.58 26.87 -3.26
CA ARG A 12 -12.15 27.12 -1.87
C ARG A 12 -13.11 26.50 -0.85
N LYS A 13 -14.42 26.65 -1.05
CA LYS A 13 -15.44 26.06 -0.17
C LYS A 13 -15.40 24.52 -0.20
N ALA A 14 -15.16 23.91 -1.36
CA ALA A 14 -15.02 22.46 -1.50
C ALA A 14 -13.77 21.94 -0.78
N ILE A 15 -12.62 22.60 -0.94
CA ILE A 15 -11.36 22.27 -0.25
C ILE A 15 -11.54 22.33 1.28
N MET A 16 -12.26 23.33 1.80
CA MET A 16 -12.59 23.42 3.24
C MET A 16 -13.46 22.26 3.74
N ARG A 17 -14.18 21.58 2.86
CA ARG A 17 -15.00 20.40 3.17
C ARG A 17 -14.25 19.09 2.89
N HIS A 18 -12.94 19.16 2.64
CA HIS A 18 -12.10 18.02 2.25
C HIS A 18 -12.47 17.40 0.88
N ASP A 19 -13.24 18.13 0.05
CA ASP A 19 -13.47 17.75 -1.34
C ASP A 19 -12.37 18.35 -2.22
N TYR A 20 -11.25 17.64 -2.27
CA TYR A 20 -10.08 18.04 -3.06
C TYR A 20 -10.28 17.80 -4.56
N SER A 21 -11.26 16.98 -4.96
CA SER A 21 -11.58 16.74 -6.36
C SER A 21 -12.01 18.01 -7.10
N ALA A 22 -12.52 19.01 -6.36
CA ALA A 22 -12.85 20.32 -6.91
C ALA A 22 -11.66 21.01 -7.60
N VAL A 23 -10.41 20.71 -7.22
CA VAL A 23 -9.22 21.23 -7.94
C VAL A 23 -9.19 20.79 -9.39
N LEU A 24 -9.73 19.61 -9.71
CA LEU A 24 -9.77 19.07 -11.07
C LEU A 24 -10.63 19.95 -11.98
N THR A 25 -11.62 20.66 -11.43
CA THR A 25 -12.42 21.62 -12.20
C THR A 25 -11.66 22.91 -12.52
N ILE A 26 -10.63 23.27 -11.74
CA ILE A 26 -9.80 24.44 -11.98
C ILE A 26 -8.87 24.21 -13.18
N PHE A 27 -8.33 22.99 -13.35
CA PHE A 27 -7.28 22.76 -14.36
C PHE A 27 -7.72 23.09 -15.80
N PRO A 28 -8.86 22.61 -16.33
CA PRO A 28 -9.30 22.94 -17.69
C PRO A 28 -9.51 24.45 -17.88
N ILE A 29 -10.07 25.12 -16.87
CA ILE A 29 -10.38 26.55 -16.92
C ILE A 29 -9.08 27.35 -16.92
N LEU A 30 -8.16 27.05 -16.00
CA LEU A 30 -6.86 27.69 -15.92
C LEU A 30 -6.06 27.51 -17.22
N ARG A 31 -6.09 26.31 -17.81
CA ARG A 31 -5.45 26.03 -19.11
C ARG A 31 -6.03 26.94 -20.19
N HIS A 32 -7.35 27.02 -20.31
CA HIS A 32 -8.02 27.87 -21.30
C HIS A 32 -7.68 29.35 -21.10
N LEU A 33 -7.75 29.86 -19.87
CA LEU A 33 -7.42 31.26 -19.56
C LEU A 33 -5.97 31.61 -19.92
N LYS A 34 -5.02 30.71 -19.70
CA LYS A 34 -3.61 30.90 -20.10
C LYS A 34 -3.43 30.89 -21.62
N GLN A 35 -4.16 30.04 -22.34
CA GLN A 35 -4.11 29.97 -23.80
C GLN A 35 -4.69 31.24 -24.46
N THR A 36 -5.79 31.77 -23.93
CA THR A 36 -6.45 32.97 -24.47
C THR A 36 -5.76 34.28 -24.05
N LYS A 37 -4.86 34.25 -23.07
CA LYS A 37 -4.19 35.44 -22.53
C LYS A 37 -3.51 36.33 -23.60
N PRO A 38 -2.74 35.80 -24.58
CA PRO A 38 -2.09 36.64 -25.59
C PRO A 38 -3.08 37.45 -26.44
N GLU A 39 -4.19 36.84 -26.84
CA GLU A 39 -5.28 37.51 -27.58
C GLU A 39 -5.94 38.58 -26.70
N PHE A 40 -6.18 38.25 -25.42
CA PHE A 40 -6.75 39.19 -24.46
C PHE A 40 -5.84 40.41 -24.24
N ASP A 41 -4.53 40.21 -24.15
CA ASP A 41 -3.55 41.29 -24.02
C ASP A 41 -3.50 42.17 -25.28
N GLN A 42 -3.63 41.57 -26.47
CA GLN A 42 -3.67 42.29 -27.74
C GLN A 42 -4.91 43.18 -27.86
N VAL A 43 -6.10 42.64 -27.58
CA VAL A 43 -7.36 43.40 -27.67
C VAL A 43 -7.43 44.52 -26.64
N LEU A 44 -6.85 44.33 -25.46
CA LEU A 44 -6.83 45.34 -24.39
C LEU A 44 -5.65 46.32 -24.47
N GLN A 45 -4.85 46.28 -25.52
CA GLN A 45 -3.76 47.22 -25.72
C GLN A 45 -4.29 48.66 -25.74
N GLY A 46 -3.62 49.58 -25.02
CA GLY A 46 -4.06 50.97 -24.87
C GLY A 46 -5.13 51.23 -23.79
N THR A 47 -5.73 50.19 -23.20
CA THR A 47 -6.66 50.36 -22.07
C THR A 47 -5.94 50.60 -20.73
N ALA A 48 -6.69 51.07 -19.73
CA ALA A 48 -6.19 51.29 -18.37
C ALA A 48 -5.55 50.03 -17.77
N ALA A 49 -4.48 50.21 -16.98
CA ALA A 49 -3.79 49.09 -16.32
C ALA A 49 -4.73 48.24 -15.45
N SER A 50 -5.70 48.87 -14.77
CA SER A 50 -6.72 48.18 -13.98
C SER A 50 -7.63 47.25 -14.81
N THR A 51 -7.78 47.49 -16.11
CA THR A 51 -8.52 46.61 -17.02
C THR A 51 -7.64 45.45 -17.51
N LYS A 52 -6.40 45.75 -17.94
CA LYS A 52 -5.43 44.75 -18.41
C LYS A 52 -5.07 43.72 -17.34
N ASN A 53 -5.05 44.12 -16.07
CA ASN A 53 -4.65 43.25 -14.96
C ASN A 53 -5.76 42.29 -14.48
N LYS A 54 -7.01 42.43 -14.93
CA LYS A 54 -8.13 41.58 -14.45
C LYS A 54 -7.92 40.09 -14.76
N LEU A 55 -7.53 39.75 -15.99
CA LEU A 55 -7.29 38.36 -16.38
C LEU A 55 -6.04 37.77 -15.67
N PRO A 56 -4.88 38.46 -15.65
CA PRO A 56 -3.74 38.01 -14.85
C PRO A 56 -4.09 37.79 -13.37
N SER A 57 -4.83 38.70 -12.74
CA SER A 57 -5.25 38.53 -11.33
C SER A 57 -6.14 37.31 -11.13
N LEU A 58 -7.06 37.02 -12.05
CA LEU A 58 -7.88 35.80 -12.00
C LEU A 58 -7.03 34.54 -12.16
N ILE A 59 -6.10 34.52 -13.12
CA ILE A 59 -5.16 33.41 -13.33
C ILE A 59 -4.36 33.13 -12.06
N THR A 60 -3.75 34.17 -11.46
CA THR A 60 -3.00 34.03 -10.21
C THR A 60 -3.90 33.53 -9.06
N SER A 61 -5.14 34.03 -8.96
CA SER A 61 -6.09 33.57 -7.95
C SER A 61 -6.45 32.09 -8.10
N MET A 62 -6.62 31.61 -9.35
CA MET A 62 -6.83 30.19 -9.67
C MET A 62 -5.61 29.34 -9.37
N GLU A 63 -4.41 29.80 -9.76
CA GLU A 63 -3.15 29.10 -9.47
C GLU A 63 -2.92 28.94 -7.98
N THR A 64 -3.03 30.03 -7.20
CA THR A 64 -2.88 29.99 -5.74
C THR A 64 -3.93 29.10 -5.09
N THR A 65 -5.18 29.12 -5.59
CA THR A 65 -6.24 28.27 -5.03
C THR A 65 -6.00 26.79 -5.33
N GLY A 66 -5.59 26.46 -6.55
CA GLY A 66 -5.30 25.07 -6.93
C GLY A 66 -4.04 24.53 -6.24
N ALA A 67 -2.98 25.33 -6.12
CA ALA A 67 -1.78 24.92 -5.39
C ALA A 67 -2.06 24.66 -3.91
N LYS A 68 -2.90 25.51 -3.28
CA LYS A 68 -3.39 25.26 -1.91
C LYS A 68 -4.22 23.97 -1.82
N ALA A 69 -5.05 23.68 -2.82
CA ALA A 69 -5.81 22.44 -2.85
C ALA A 69 -4.90 21.20 -2.87
N LEU A 70 -3.87 21.23 -3.71
CA LEU A 70 -2.85 20.17 -3.81
C LEU A 70 -2.12 19.98 -2.48
N GLU A 71 -1.70 21.07 -1.85
CA GLU A 71 -1.01 21.03 -0.55
C GLU A 71 -1.91 20.50 0.56
N HIS A 72 -3.15 21.00 0.67
CA HIS A 72 -4.11 20.52 1.66
C HIS A 72 -4.46 19.03 1.47
N PHE A 73 -4.50 18.56 0.22
CA PHE A 73 -4.68 17.13 -0.06
C PHE A 73 -3.51 16.29 0.47
N ALA A 74 -2.26 16.74 0.21
CA ALA A 74 -1.08 16.06 0.73
C ALA A 74 -1.05 16.04 2.27
N ASP A 75 -1.46 17.13 2.91
CA ASP A 75 -1.60 17.22 4.37
C ASP A 75 -2.73 16.35 4.91
N ASN A 76 -3.85 16.26 4.20
CA ASN A 76 -4.97 15.40 4.58
C ASN A 76 -4.57 13.93 4.57
N ILE A 77 -3.78 13.49 3.59
CA ILE A 77 -3.22 12.13 3.56
C ILE A 77 -2.31 11.90 4.76
N LYS A 78 -1.41 12.85 5.04
CA LYS A 78 -0.47 12.75 6.16
C LYS A 78 -1.19 12.64 7.50
N ASN A 79 -2.21 13.47 7.72
CA ASN A 79 -2.91 13.63 8.99
C ASN A 79 -4.18 12.77 9.09
N ASN A 80 -4.44 11.89 8.12
CA ASN A 80 -5.63 11.04 8.14
C ASN A 80 -5.59 10.15 9.39
N PRO A 81 -6.65 10.18 10.24
CA PRO A 81 -6.61 9.54 11.55
C PRO A 81 -6.49 8.02 11.43
N ASP A 82 -5.68 7.43 12.31
CA ASP A 82 -5.42 6.01 12.51
C ASP A 82 -6.35 5.38 13.55
N LYS A 83 -7.65 5.74 13.50
CA LYS A 83 -8.64 5.21 14.44
C LYS A 83 -9.10 3.82 14.06
N GLU A 84 -9.23 2.93 15.05
CA GLU A 84 -9.58 1.52 14.88
C GLU A 84 -10.87 1.28 14.06
N TYR A 85 -11.91 2.12 14.24
CA TYR A 85 -13.16 1.96 13.48
C TYR A 85 -13.02 2.20 11.96
N ASN A 86 -11.92 2.83 11.52
CA ASN A 86 -11.61 3.04 10.11
C ASN A 86 -10.64 1.99 9.53
N MET A 87 -10.17 1.05 10.35
CA MET A 87 -9.21 0.04 9.92
C MET A 87 -9.93 -1.21 9.42
N PRO A 88 -9.55 -1.76 8.25
CA PRO A 88 -10.15 -2.99 7.75
C PRO A 88 -9.73 -4.18 8.61
N LYS A 89 -10.70 -4.90 9.18
CA LYS A 89 -10.43 -6.02 10.10
C LYS A 89 -9.65 -7.18 9.45
N ASP A 90 -9.74 -7.30 8.13
CA ASP A 90 -9.09 -8.35 7.32
C ASP A 90 -7.71 -7.92 6.77
N GLY A 91 -7.27 -6.69 7.05
CA GLY A 91 -6.01 -6.16 6.53
C GLY A 91 -6.03 -5.86 5.03
N THR A 92 -7.19 -5.69 4.39
CA THR A 92 -7.26 -5.34 2.96
C THR A 92 -6.73 -3.93 2.65
N VAL A 93 -6.77 -3.53 1.37
CA VAL A 93 -6.39 -2.19 0.91
C VAL A 93 -7.26 -1.14 1.61
N HIS A 94 -6.63 -0.11 2.17
CA HIS A 94 -7.32 0.98 2.85
C HIS A 94 -7.89 1.99 1.84
N GLU A 95 -9.06 2.55 2.10
CA GLU A 95 -9.72 3.53 1.21
C GLU A 95 -8.84 4.77 0.92
N LEU A 96 -8.12 5.25 1.94
CA LEU A 96 -7.09 6.30 1.79
C LEU A 96 -6.11 6.01 0.65
N THR A 97 -5.67 4.74 0.50
CA THR A 97 -4.74 4.34 -0.56
C THR A 97 -5.39 4.42 -1.93
N SER A 98 -6.60 3.87 -2.08
CA SER A 98 -7.33 3.93 -3.36
C SER A 98 -7.66 5.36 -3.76
N ASN A 99 -8.09 6.20 -2.81
CA ASN A 99 -8.44 7.61 -3.05
C ASN A 99 -7.19 8.44 -3.41
N ALA A 100 -6.06 8.19 -2.74
CA ALA A 100 -4.80 8.84 -3.05
C ALA A 100 -4.33 8.51 -4.47
N ILE A 101 -4.33 7.24 -4.84
CA ILE A 101 -3.94 6.79 -6.18
C ILE A 101 -4.89 7.33 -7.26
N LEU A 102 -6.20 7.28 -7.03
CA LEU A 102 -7.19 7.80 -7.98
C LEU A 102 -6.96 9.29 -8.26
N PHE A 103 -6.75 10.09 -7.21
CA PHE A 103 -6.47 11.50 -7.35
C PHE A 103 -5.18 11.75 -8.15
N LEU A 104 -4.10 11.02 -7.85
CA LEU A 104 -2.84 11.13 -8.58
C LEU A 104 -3.00 10.75 -10.06
N GLN A 105 -3.79 9.72 -10.36
CA GLN A 105 -4.10 9.34 -11.74
C GLN A 105 -4.87 10.44 -12.48
N GLN A 106 -5.82 11.10 -11.83
CA GLN A 106 -6.55 12.23 -12.41
C GLN A 106 -5.65 13.45 -12.69
N LEU A 107 -4.53 13.61 -11.97
CA LEU A 107 -3.54 14.65 -12.27
C LEU A 107 -2.78 14.40 -13.59
N LEU A 108 -2.75 13.16 -14.09
CA LEU A 108 -2.05 12.84 -15.34
C LEU A 108 -2.65 13.56 -16.56
N ASP A 109 -3.96 13.80 -16.55
CA ASP A 109 -4.66 14.55 -17.62
C ASP A 109 -4.26 16.04 -17.65
N PHE A 110 -3.67 16.53 -16.56
CA PHE A 110 -3.39 17.96 -16.35
C PHE A 110 -1.94 18.24 -15.97
N GLN A 111 -0.99 17.34 -16.31
CA GLN A 111 0.42 17.44 -15.90
C GLN A 111 1.04 18.82 -16.14
N GLU A 112 0.89 19.38 -17.35
CA GLU A 112 1.43 20.69 -17.69
C GLU A 112 0.80 21.81 -16.84
N THR A 113 -0.51 21.74 -16.63
CA THR A 113 -1.25 22.78 -15.88
C THR A 113 -0.96 22.70 -14.39
N ALA A 114 -0.92 21.49 -13.82
CA ALA A 114 -0.57 21.25 -12.43
C ALA A 114 0.89 21.61 -12.15
N GLY A 115 1.81 21.21 -13.03
CA GLY A 115 3.23 21.56 -12.91
C GLY A 115 3.47 23.06 -12.98
N ALA A 116 2.87 23.76 -13.95
CA ALA A 116 2.98 25.21 -14.07
C ALA A 116 2.32 25.94 -12.88
N MET A 117 1.20 25.42 -12.38
CA MET A 117 0.54 25.94 -11.18
C MET A 117 1.44 25.83 -9.96
N LEU A 118 2.09 24.68 -9.73
CA LEU A 118 3.08 24.53 -8.65
C LEU A 118 4.26 25.48 -8.83
N ALA A 119 4.80 25.57 -10.06
CA ALA A 119 5.91 26.46 -10.39
C ALA A 119 5.60 27.93 -10.12
N SER A 120 4.36 28.37 -10.35
CA SER A 120 3.92 29.76 -10.11
C SER A 120 3.98 30.18 -8.63
N GLN A 121 4.01 29.22 -7.69
CA GLN A 121 4.10 29.51 -6.26
C GLN A 121 5.55 29.56 -5.74
N GLU A 122 6.53 29.15 -6.55
CA GLU A 122 7.94 29.24 -6.19
C GLU A 122 8.43 30.69 -6.31
N THR A 123 8.92 31.26 -5.20
CA THR A 123 9.34 32.67 -5.09
C THR A 123 10.61 33.02 -5.86
N SER A 124 11.24 32.07 -6.54
CA SER A 124 12.50 32.28 -7.26
C SER A 124 12.25 32.74 -8.70
N SER A 125 12.44 34.03 -8.92
CA SER A 125 12.47 34.71 -10.22
C SER A 125 13.75 34.40 -11.03
N SER A 126 14.06 33.11 -11.19
CA SER A 126 15.07 32.63 -12.14
C SER A 126 14.42 32.28 -13.48
N ALA A 127 15.10 32.55 -14.60
CA ALA A 127 14.61 32.20 -15.94
C ALA A 127 14.31 30.70 -16.13
N SER A 128 14.87 29.82 -15.28
CA SER A 128 14.61 28.38 -15.22
C SER A 128 13.22 28.02 -14.70
N SER A 129 12.58 28.89 -13.92
CA SER A 129 11.27 28.66 -13.27
C SER A 129 10.10 28.56 -14.26
N TYR A 130 10.31 28.96 -15.52
CA TYR A 130 9.33 28.86 -16.60
C TYR A 130 9.59 27.69 -17.57
N SER A 131 10.61 26.86 -17.31
CA SER A 131 10.87 25.70 -18.17
C SER A 131 9.87 24.57 -17.91
N SER A 132 9.45 23.90 -19.00
CA SER A 132 8.59 22.70 -18.92
C SER A 132 9.24 21.60 -18.06
N GLU A 133 10.57 21.48 -18.13
CA GLU A 133 11.34 20.53 -17.32
C GLU A 133 11.27 20.83 -15.82
N PHE A 134 11.35 22.11 -15.43
CA PHE A 134 11.19 22.53 -14.03
C PHE A 134 9.79 22.22 -13.50
N SER A 135 8.75 22.57 -14.26
CA SER A 135 7.35 22.27 -13.91
C SER A 135 7.10 20.78 -13.75
N ARG A 136 7.66 19.95 -14.66
CA ARG A 136 7.58 18.49 -14.59
C ARG A 136 8.29 17.93 -13.36
N ARG A 137 9.47 18.46 -13.01
CA ARG A 137 10.18 18.08 -11.78
C ARG A 137 9.40 18.43 -10.52
N LEU A 138 8.79 19.62 -10.45
CA LEU A 138 7.95 20.01 -9.31
C LEU A 138 6.74 19.11 -9.15
N LEU A 139 6.07 18.76 -10.26
CA LEU A 139 4.96 17.81 -10.22
C LEU A 139 5.42 16.44 -9.73
N SER A 140 6.55 15.92 -10.21
CA SER A 140 7.15 14.69 -9.70
C SER A 140 7.42 14.77 -8.19
N THR A 141 8.03 15.86 -7.71
CA THR A 141 8.28 16.09 -6.28
C THR A 141 6.98 16.09 -5.47
N TYR A 142 5.93 16.73 -5.97
CA TYR A 142 4.61 16.74 -5.33
C TYR A 142 4.01 15.32 -5.24
N ILE A 143 4.03 14.55 -6.32
CA ILE A 143 3.53 13.18 -6.34
C ILE A 143 4.32 12.30 -5.36
N CYS A 144 5.65 12.41 -5.36
CA CYS A 144 6.51 11.71 -4.39
C CYS A 144 6.19 12.10 -2.94
N LYS A 145 5.89 13.38 -2.68
CA LYS A 145 5.46 13.86 -1.35
C LYS A 145 4.14 13.21 -0.92
N VAL A 146 3.16 13.15 -1.82
CA VAL A 146 1.87 12.47 -1.56
C VAL A 146 2.07 10.98 -1.24
N LEU A 147 2.85 10.27 -2.07
CA LEU A 147 3.15 8.86 -1.87
C LEU A 147 3.92 8.61 -0.57
N GLY A 148 4.90 9.45 -0.24
CA GLY A 148 5.64 9.37 1.02
C GLY A 148 4.75 9.64 2.24
N ASN A 149 3.86 10.63 2.17
CA ASN A 149 2.87 10.90 3.21
C ASN A 149 1.93 9.71 3.40
N LEU A 150 1.45 9.11 2.31
CA LEU A 150 0.60 7.93 2.33
C LEU A 150 1.32 6.75 2.98
N GLN A 151 2.56 6.47 2.58
CA GLN A 151 3.37 5.39 3.16
C GLN A 151 3.57 5.58 4.67
N LEU A 152 3.96 6.78 5.11
CA LEU A 152 4.13 7.07 6.54
C LEU A 152 2.82 6.92 7.32
N ASN A 153 1.70 7.35 6.73
CA ASN A 153 0.39 7.20 7.36
C ASN A 153 -0.03 5.73 7.47
N LEU A 154 0.20 4.93 6.42
CA LEU A 154 -0.04 3.48 6.43
C LEU A 154 0.82 2.76 7.48
N LEU A 155 2.07 3.17 7.67
CA LEU A 155 2.95 2.65 8.73
C LEU A 155 2.45 2.98 10.14
N SER A 156 1.80 4.12 10.35
CA SER A 156 1.15 4.43 11.62
C SER A 156 -0.12 3.58 11.80
N LYS A 157 -0.95 3.50 10.76
CA LYS A 157 -2.19 2.69 10.75
C LYS A 157 -1.93 1.20 10.99
N SER A 158 -0.87 0.63 10.46
CA SER A 158 -0.56 -0.79 10.66
C SER A 158 -0.30 -1.17 12.12
N LYS A 159 0.05 -0.20 12.97
CA LYS A 159 0.28 -0.41 14.42
C LYS A 159 -1.02 -0.56 15.22
N VAL A 160 -2.17 -0.35 14.60
CA VAL A 160 -3.49 -0.53 15.24
C VAL A 160 -3.81 -2.02 15.42
N TYR A 161 -3.31 -2.89 14.53
CA TYR A 161 -3.52 -4.32 14.67
C TYR A 161 -2.66 -4.89 15.80
N GLU A 162 -3.27 -5.73 16.64
CA GLU A 162 -2.56 -6.44 17.71
C GLU A 162 -1.60 -7.51 17.17
N ASP A 163 -2.00 -8.21 16.09
CA ASP A 163 -1.18 -9.24 15.45
C ASP A 163 -0.21 -8.59 14.43
N PRO A 164 1.11 -8.67 14.66
CA PRO A 164 2.11 -8.11 13.75
C PRO A 164 2.06 -8.69 12.34
N ALA A 165 1.58 -9.93 12.17
CA ALA A 165 1.46 -10.55 10.86
C ALA A 165 0.26 -9.97 10.08
N LEU A 166 -0.82 -9.58 10.78
CA LEU A 166 -1.91 -8.84 10.15
C LEU A 166 -1.47 -7.42 9.75
N SER A 167 -0.66 -6.75 10.59
CA SER A 167 -0.01 -5.48 10.23
C SER A 167 0.82 -5.62 8.95
N ALA A 168 1.57 -6.71 8.82
CA ALA A 168 2.39 -6.99 7.64
C ALA A 168 1.52 -7.25 6.39
N ILE A 169 0.44 -8.04 6.50
CA ILE A 169 -0.52 -8.26 5.40
C ILE A 169 -1.16 -6.94 4.95
N PHE A 170 -1.55 -6.08 5.90
CA PHE A 170 -2.09 -4.76 5.59
C PHE A 170 -1.11 -3.90 4.79
N LEU A 171 0.14 -3.79 5.25
CA LEU A 171 1.17 -3.03 4.53
C LEU A 171 1.48 -3.63 3.17
N LEU A 172 1.59 -4.96 3.08
CA LEU A 172 1.77 -5.70 1.84
C LEU A 172 0.69 -5.34 0.81
N ASN A 173 -0.58 -5.44 1.19
CA ASN A 173 -1.72 -5.17 0.31
C ASN A 173 -1.68 -3.75 -0.23
N ASN A 174 -1.45 -2.76 0.64
CA ASN A 174 -1.43 -1.36 0.26
C ASN A 174 -0.20 -1.02 -0.60
N TYR A 175 0.99 -1.53 -0.27
CA TYR A 175 2.19 -1.30 -1.08
C TYR A 175 2.10 -1.97 -2.45
N ASN A 176 1.55 -3.19 -2.52
CA ASN A 176 1.32 -3.86 -3.79
C ASN A 176 0.29 -3.10 -4.64
N TYR A 177 -0.80 -2.60 -4.03
CA TYR A 177 -1.78 -1.78 -4.73
C TYR A 177 -1.16 -0.49 -5.28
N ILE A 178 -0.35 0.22 -4.49
CA ILE A 178 0.36 1.41 -4.93
C ILE A 178 1.28 1.07 -6.11
N LEU A 179 2.16 0.08 -5.96
CA LEU A 179 3.11 -0.31 -6.99
C LEU A 179 2.40 -0.70 -8.31
N LYS A 180 1.43 -1.60 -8.26
CA LYS A 180 0.67 -2.01 -9.46
C LYS A 180 -0.08 -0.84 -10.09
N SER A 181 -0.56 0.13 -9.30
CA SER A 181 -1.24 1.32 -9.83
C SER A 181 -0.28 2.30 -10.51
N LEU A 182 0.94 2.44 -9.97
CA LEU A 182 1.99 3.22 -10.61
C LEU A 182 2.40 2.56 -11.94
N GLU A 183 2.62 1.25 -11.96
CA GLU A 183 3.02 0.48 -13.15
C GLU A 183 1.95 0.49 -14.26
N LYS A 184 0.67 0.54 -13.89
CA LYS A 184 -0.46 0.59 -14.83
C LYS A 184 -0.70 1.97 -15.45
N SER A 185 0.00 3.01 -15.00
CA SER A 185 -0.25 4.39 -15.42
C SER A 185 1.05 5.14 -15.71
N GLU A 186 0.94 6.36 -16.25
CA GLU A 186 2.12 7.20 -16.49
C GLU A 186 2.76 7.76 -15.20
N LEU A 187 2.17 7.45 -14.04
CA LEU A 187 2.70 7.88 -12.75
C LEU A 187 4.10 7.33 -12.50
N ILE A 188 4.42 6.12 -12.97
CA ILE A 188 5.74 5.54 -12.73
C ILE A 188 6.84 6.34 -13.45
N GLN A 189 6.62 6.78 -14.69
CA GLN A 189 7.58 7.63 -15.41
C GLN A 189 7.68 9.01 -14.78
N LEU A 190 6.56 9.54 -14.26
CA LEU A 190 6.55 10.85 -13.62
C LEU A 190 7.31 10.82 -12.29
N VAL A 191 7.06 9.83 -11.43
CA VAL A 191 7.81 9.60 -10.17
C VAL A 191 9.31 9.40 -10.44
N ALA A 192 9.67 8.69 -11.51
CA ALA A 192 11.07 8.43 -11.87
C ALA A 192 11.86 9.70 -12.25
N VAL A 193 11.20 10.83 -12.52
CA VAL A 193 11.85 12.12 -12.76
C VAL A 193 12.67 12.57 -11.55
N THR A 194 12.18 12.34 -10.34
CA THR A 194 12.90 12.68 -9.09
C THR A 194 13.32 11.46 -8.28
N GLN A 195 12.62 10.34 -8.39
CA GLN A 195 12.88 9.12 -7.62
C GLN A 195 13.06 7.88 -8.51
N LYS A 196 14.25 7.74 -9.10
CA LYS A 196 14.58 6.67 -10.07
C LYS A 196 14.45 5.25 -9.52
N THR A 197 14.57 5.06 -8.20
CA THR A 197 14.52 3.74 -7.55
C THR A 197 13.18 3.42 -6.90
N ALA A 198 12.14 4.25 -7.10
CA ALA A 198 10.85 4.11 -6.42
C ALA A 198 10.25 2.71 -6.59
N GLU A 199 10.24 2.18 -7.82
CA GLU A 199 9.72 0.84 -8.12
C GLU A 199 10.45 -0.24 -7.30
N ARG A 200 11.79 -0.23 -7.33
CA ARG A 200 12.62 -1.17 -6.57
C ARG A 200 12.35 -1.06 -5.08
N SER A 201 12.26 0.16 -4.54
CA SER A 201 12.00 0.37 -3.12
C SER A 201 10.63 -0.19 -2.69
N TYR A 202 9.59 -0.04 -3.51
CA TYR A 202 8.29 -0.68 -3.22
C TYR A 202 8.38 -2.22 -3.26
N ARG A 203 9.11 -2.80 -4.23
CA ARG A 203 9.33 -4.25 -4.29
C ARG A 203 10.05 -4.77 -3.03
N GLU A 204 11.06 -4.04 -2.56
CA GLU A 204 11.80 -4.37 -1.32
C GLU A 204 10.89 -4.30 -0.09
N LEU A 205 10.06 -3.25 0.02
CA LEU A 205 9.08 -3.11 1.10
C LEU A 205 8.06 -4.25 1.11
N ILE A 206 7.52 -4.60 -0.05
CA ILE A 206 6.61 -5.74 -0.25
C ILE A 206 7.27 -7.03 0.23
N GLN A 207 8.50 -7.31 -0.22
CA GLN A 207 9.24 -8.50 0.18
C GLN A 207 9.48 -8.54 1.70
N GLN A 208 9.80 -7.41 2.31
CA GLN A 208 9.97 -7.33 3.77
C GLN A 208 8.68 -7.68 4.53
N GLN A 209 7.52 -7.24 4.03
CA GLN A 209 6.24 -7.59 4.64
C GLN A 209 5.90 -9.07 4.48
N ILE A 210 6.21 -9.68 3.33
CA ILE A 210 6.06 -11.12 3.12
C ILE A 210 6.90 -11.90 4.15
N LEU A 211 8.16 -11.50 4.35
CA LEU A 211 9.04 -12.14 5.34
C LEU A 211 8.49 -12.00 6.77
N THR A 212 7.95 -10.82 7.11
CA THR A 212 7.37 -10.57 8.44
C THR A 212 6.10 -11.42 8.66
N TYR A 213 5.25 -11.55 7.65
CA TYR A 213 4.11 -12.47 7.68
C TYR A 213 4.56 -13.92 7.87
N GLN A 214 5.58 -14.38 7.14
CA GLN A 214 6.12 -15.75 7.24
C GLN A 214 6.64 -16.07 8.64
N CYS A 215 7.16 -15.09 9.39
CA CYS A 215 7.56 -15.30 10.79
C CYS A 215 6.40 -15.77 11.69
N SER A 216 5.14 -15.47 11.35
CA SER A 216 3.98 -15.96 12.10
C SER A 216 3.85 -17.48 12.10
N TRP A 217 4.45 -18.16 11.12
CA TRP A 217 4.45 -19.61 10.99
C TRP A 217 5.51 -20.30 11.86
N LEU A 218 6.49 -19.57 12.39
CA LEU A 218 7.51 -20.13 13.28
C LEU A 218 6.89 -20.76 14.53
N LYS A 219 5.79 -20.19 15.05
CA LYS A 219 5.04 -20.77 16.17
C LYS A 219 4.49 -22.18 15.89
N VAL A 220 4.34 -22.54 14.61
CA VAL A 220 3.88 -23.86 14.16
C VAL A 220 5.09 -24.73 13.78
N THR A 221 5.99 -24.21 12.95
CA THR A 221 7.11 -24.99 12.41
C THR A 221 8.20 -25.28 13.45
N ASP A 222 8.36 -24.46 14.49
CA ASP A 222 9.36 -24.71 15.54
C ASP A 222 9.07 -26.01 16.31
N TYR A 223 7.80 -26.41 16.43
CA TYR A 223 7.43 -27.69 17.02
C TYR A 223 7.99 -28.87 16.23
N ILE A 224 8.13 -28.77 14.92
CA ILE A 224 8.52 -29.88 14.04
C ILE A 224 9.91 -29.69 13.41
N SER A 225 10.57 -28.57 13.69
CA SER A 225 11.96 -28.33 13.32
C SER A 225 12.90 -29.26 14.07
N ASP A 226 14.04 -29.60 13.46
CA ASP A 226 15.07 -30.49 14.04
C ASP A 226 15.63 -30.01 15.39
N LYS A 227 15.39 -28.75 15.75
CA LYS A 227 15.82 -28.16 17.02
C LYS A 227 15.16 -28.89 18.21
N ASN A 228 16.00 -29.55 19.00
CA ASN A 228 15.63 -30.27 20.22
C ASN A 228 14.73 -31.49 19.98
N LEU A 229 14.85 -32.14 18.81
CA LEU A 229 14.20 -33.42 18.54
C LEU A 229 15.10 -34.60 18.96
N PRO A 230 14.54 -35.66 19.57
CA PRO A 230 15.32 -36.80 20.02
C PRO A 230 15.95 -37.52 18.82
N VAL A 231 17.26 -37.74 18.89
CA VAL A 231 17.98 -38.52 17.87
C VAL A 231 17.64 -39.99 18.08
N PHE A 232 16.89 -40.55 17.14
CA PHE A 232 16.54 -41.96 17.13
C PHE A 232 17.67 -42.81 16.55
N GLN A 233 18.02 -43.90 17.24
CA GLN A 233 18.86 -44.97 16.69
C GLN A 233 17.98 -46.16 16.29
N PRO A 234 18.03 -46.62 15.03
CA PRO A 234 17.27 -47.79 14.58
C PRO A 234 17.51 -49.01 15.48
N GLY A 235 16.42 -49.66 15.93
CA GLY A 235 16.49 -50.87 16.76
C GLY A 235 16.50 -50.64 18.28
N VAL A 236 16.64 -49.41 18.76
CA VAL A 236 16.56 -49.08 20.19
C VAL A 236 15.13 -48.69 20.57
N LYS A 237 14.57 -49.31 21.63
CA LYS A 237 13.25 -48.92 22.16
C LYS A 237 13.32 -47.50 22.71
N LEU A 238 12.34 -46.67 22.33
CA LEU A 238 12.19 -45.33 22.90
C LEU A 238 12.03 -45.38 24.42
N LYS A 239 12.63 -44.41 25.11
CA LYS A 239 12.37 -44.09 26.51
C LYS A 239 11.03 -43.36 26.64
N ASP A 240 10.39 -43.44 27.81
CA ASP A 240 9.12 -42.74 28.05
C ASP A 240 9.21 -41.23 27.81
N LYS A 241 10.34 -40.62 28.17
CA LYS A 241 10.60 -39.20 27.92
C LYS A 241 10.63 -38.87 26.42
N GLU A 242 11.24 -39.71 25.60
CA GLU A 242 11.32 -39.50 24.14
C GLU A 242 9.94 -39.67 23.49
N ARG A 243 9.17 -40.67 23.92
CA ARG A 243 7.77 -40.84 23.50
C ARG A 243 6.93 -39.60 23.83
N GLN A 244 7.10 -39.06 25.03
CA GLN A 244 6.38 -37.89 25.49
C GLN A 244 6.73 -36.63 24.68
N VAL A 245 8.02 -36.43 24.38
CA VAL A 245 8.46 -35.34 23.49
C VAL A 245 7.80 -35.45 22.12
N ILE A 246 7.80 -36.63 21.47
CA ILE A 246 7.17 -36.81 20.16
C ILE A 246 5.66 -36.45 20.21
N LYS A 247 4.95 -36.90 21.25
CA LYS A 247 3.53 -36.57 21.46
C LYS A 247 3.28 -35.07 21.60
N GLU A 248 4.09 -34.38 22.40
CA GLU A 248 3.98 -32.93 22.62
C GLU A 248 4.24 -32.15 21.33
N ARG A 249 5.16 -32.62 20.51
CA ARG A 249 5.54 -32.00 19.23
C ARG A 249 4.44 -32.11 18.20
N PHE A 250 3.88 -33.31 18.00
CA PHE A 250 2.69 -33.49 17.16
C PHE A 250 1.51 -32.64 17.66
N LYS A 251 1.26 -32.64 18.98
CA LYS A 251 0.16 -31.85 19.56
C LYS A 251 0.36 -30.35 19.32
N GLY A 252 1.54 -29.82 19.62
CA GLY A 252 1.86 -28.41 19.43
C GLY A 252 1.74 -27.95 17.98
N PHE A 253 2.22 -28.78 17.04
CA PHE A 253 2.00 -28.53 15.61
C PHE A 253 0.52 -28.49 15.24
N ASN A 254 -0.25 -29.51 15.64
CA ASN A 254 -1.67 -29.59 15.30
C ASN A 254 -2.45 -28.40 15.86
N ASP A 255 -2.28 -28.11 17.15
CA ASP A 255 -2.99 -27.03 17.84
C ASP A 255 -2.60 -25.67 17.24
N GLY A 256 -1.30 -25.46 16.97
CA GLY A 256 -0.78 -24.23 16.36
C GLY A 256 -1.24 -24.03 14.91
N LEU A 257 -1.28 -25.09 14.10
CA LEU A 257 -1.79 -25.05 12.73
C LEU A 257 -3.29 -24.71 12.71
N GLU A 258 -4.09 -25.41 13.53
CA GLU A 258 -5.54 -25.18 13.65
C GLU A 258 -5.85 -23.75 14.09
N GLU A 259 -5.14 -23.23 15.10
CA GLU A 259 -5.29 -21.86 15.58
C GLU A 259 -4.89 -20.83 14.51
N LEU A 260 -3.72 -21.00 13.90
CA LEU A 260 -3.23 -20.09 12.86
C LEU A 260 -4.21 -20.03 11.68
N CYS A 261 -4.63 -21.20 11.16
CA CYS A 261 -5.57 -21.24 10.05
C CYS A 261 -6.92 -20.63 10.43
N LYS A 262 -7.41 -20.85 11.66
CA LYS A 262 -8.66 -20.23 12.14
C LYS A 262 -8.59 -18.70 12.15
N ILE A 263 -7.47 -18.13 12.61
CA ILE A 263 -7.27 -16.67 12.66
C ILE A 263 -7.09 -16.10 11.25
N GLN A 264 -6.14 -16.65 10.49
CA GLN A 264 -5.70 -16.07 9.21
C GLN A 264 -6.70 -16.29 8.07
N LYS A 265 -7.66 -17.21 8.23
CA LYS A 265 -8.76 -17.37 7.27
C LYS A 265 -9.62 -16.11 7.13
N ALA A 266 -9.69 -15.27 8.17
CA ALA A 266 -10.42 -14.00 8.14
C ALA A 266 -9.63 -12.85 7.48
N TRP A 267 -8.36 -13.04 7.11
CA TRP A 267 -7.52 -12.02 6.49
C TRP A 267 -7.68 -12.03 4.98
N ALA A 268 -7.37 -10.93 4.32
CA ALA A 268 -7.52 -10.77 2.88
C ALA A 268 -6.20 -10.45 2.19
N ILE A 269 -5.97 -11.04 1.03
CA ILE A 269 -4.96 -10.61 0.05
C ILE A 269 -5.70 -10.45 -1.28
N PRO A 270 -6.14 -9.24 -1.65
CA PRO A 270 -7.00 -9.03 -2.82
C PRO A 270 -6.33 -9.35 -4.16
N ASP A 271 -5.01 -9.17 -4.23
CA ASP A 271 -4.24 -9.47 -5.43
C ASP A 271 -3.99 -10.98 -5.53
N THR A 272 -4.61 -11.62 -6.52
CA THR A 272 -4.61 -13.08 -6.65
C THR A 272 -3.22 -13.64 -6.89
N GLU A 273 -2.40 -12.97 -7.69
CA GLU A 273 -1.02 -13.37 -7.97
C GLU A 273 -0.16 -13.35 -6.69
N GLN A 274 -0.20 -12.26 -5.92
CA GLN A 274 0.48 -12.17 -4.63
C GLN A 274 -0.02 -13.25 -3.66
N ARG A 275 -1.34 -13.41 -3.55
CA ARG A 275 -1.96 -14.39 -2.66
C ARG A 275 -1.50 -15.81 -2.99
N ASP A 276 -1.54 -16.18 -4.26
CA ASP A 276 -1.20 -17.53 -4.71
C ASP A 276 0.30 -17.79 -4.54
N ASN A 277 1.16 -16.80 -4.79
CA ASN A 277 2.61 -16.89 -4.53
C ASN A 277 2.91 -17.07 -3.03
N ILE A 278 2.25 -16.31 -2.16
CA ILE A 278 2.44 -16.41 -0.70
C ILE A 278 1.93 -17.76 -0.17
N ARG A 279 0.75 -18.20 -0.62
CA ARG A 279 0.21 -19.53 -0.30
C ARG A 279 1.18 -20.62 -0.74
N HIS A 280 1.67 -20.56 -1.97
CA HIS A 280 2.58 -21.56 -2.52
C HIS A 280 3.89 -21.62 -1.72
N ALA A 281 4.54 -20.47 -1.48
CA ALA A 281 5.76 -20.41 -0.69
C ALA A 281 5.58 -20.98 0.73
N GLN A 282 4.47 -20.59 1.39
CA GLN A 282 4.20 -21.07 2.75
C GLN A 282 3.85 -22.56 2.78
N LYS A 283 3.09 -23.04 1.79
CA LYS A 283 2.76 -24.45 1.61
C LYS A 283 4.02 -25.28 1.48
N THR A 284 4.93 -24.92 0.57
CA THR A 284 6.20 -25.63 0.37
C THR A 284 7.01 -25.73 1.66
N ILE A 285 7.20 -24.61 2.37
CA ILE A 285 7.97 -24.58 3.62
C ILE A 285 7.38 -25.53 4.68
N VAL A 286 6.06 -25.47 4.87
CA VAL A 286 5.39 -26.25 5.92
C VAL A 286 5.29 -27.73 5.55
N GLU A 287 4.97 -28.04 4.28
CA GLU A 287 4.91 -29.42 3.79
C GLU A 287 6.26 -30.12 3.89
N GLU A 288 7.35 -29.48 3.47
CA GLU A 288 8.70 -30.06 3.55
C GLU A 288 9.12 -30.32 5.00
N THR A 289 8.87 -29.35 5.89
CA THR A 289 9.19 -29.48 7.32
C THR A 289 8.36 -30.58 7.97
N TYR A 290 7.05 -30.62 7.68
CA TYR A 290 6.14 -31.60 8.25
C TYR A 290 6.37 -33.01 7.70
N ALA A 291 6.62 -33.15 6.40
CA ALA A 291 6.96 -34.42 5.76
C ALA A 291 8.24 -35.01 6.37
N THR A 292 9.27 -34.18 6.56
CA THR A 292 10.52 -34.60 7.21
C THR A 292 10.26 -35.11 8.63
N PHE A 293 9.49 -34.36 9.42
CA PHE A 293 9.13 -34.75 10.77
C PHE A 293 8.27 -36.04 10.80
N LEU A 294 7.27 -36.15 9.93
CA LEU A 294 6.37 -37.28 9.84
C LEU A 294 7.09 -38.55 9.38
N ASN A 295 7.99 -38.46 8.41
CA ASN A 295 8.81 -39.59 7.96
C ASN A 295 9.71 -40.10 9.09
N ARG A 296 10.25 -39.19 9.90
CA ARG A 296 11.16 -39.52 10.99
C ARG A 296 10.47 -40.18 12.19
N TYR A 297 9.27 -39.73 12.55
CA TYR A 297 8.60 -40.15 13.79
C TYR A 297 7.26 -40.88 13.61
N GLY A 298 6.65 -40.82 12.43
CA GLY A 298 5.30 -41.35 12.18
C GLY A 298 5.21 -42.87 12.27
N SER A 299 6.26 -43.58 11.90
CA SER A 299 6.34 -45.06 11.99
C SER A 299 6.87 -45.56 13.34
N VAL A 300 7.34 -44.65 14.20
CA VAL A 300 7.96 -45.01 15.48
C VAL A 300 6.86 -45.30 16.52
N PRO A 301 6.94 -46.39 17.31
CA PRO A 301 5.88 -46.75 18.25
C PRO A 301 5.92 -45.90 19.54
N PHE A 302 5.60 -44.60 19.41
CA PHE A 302 5.62 -43.65 20.52
C PHE A 302 4.31 -43.62 21.34
N THR A 303 3.23 -44.19 20.81
CA THR A 303 1.90 -44.20 21.44
C THR A 303 1.10 -45.43 21.03
N LYS A 304 0.10 -45.79 21.83
CA LYS A 304 -0.90 -46.82 21.48
C LYS A 304 -2.05 -46.26 20.63
N ASN A 305 -2.21 -44.93 20.59
CA ASN A 305 -3.28 -44.24 19.85
C ASN A 305 -2.67 -43.24 18.86
N PRO A 306 -2.13 -43.68 17.70
CA PRO A 306 -1.45 -42.81 16.73
C PRO A 306 -2.35 -41.70 16.17
N GLU A 307 -3.60 -42.01 15.86
CA GLU A 307 -4.60 -41.09 15.27
C GLU A 307 -4.88 -39.85 16.13
N LYS A 308 -4.64 -39.94 17.44
CA LYS A 308 -4.75 -38.79 18.36
C LYS A 308 -3.68 -37.72 18.10
N TYR A 309 -2.52 -38.12 17.59
CA TYR A 309 -1.34 -37.26 17.43
C TYR A 309 -1.03 -36.98 15.95
N ILE A 310 -1.11 -38.00 15.10
CA ILE A 310 -0.94 -37.87 13.65
C ILE A 310 -2.33 -37.60 13.04
N LYS A 311 -2.80 -36.36 13.17
CA LYS A 311 -4.14 -35.94 12.70
C LYS A 311 -4.21 -35.69 11.19
N TYR A 312 -3.09 -35.25 10.59
CA TYR A 312 -3.05 -34.72 9.23
C TYR A 312 -2.06 -35.49 8.37
N ARG A 313 -2.40 -35.70 7.09
CA ARG A 313 -1.45 -36.03 6.04
C ARG A 313 -0.76 -34.76 5.53
N VAL A 314 0.38 -34.91 4.89
CA VAL A 314 1.14 -33.77 4.32
C VAL A 314 0.26 -32.96 3.37
N GLU A 315 -0.48 -33.63 2.49
CA GLU A 315 -1.36 -32.99 1.52
C GLU A 315 -2.49 -32.22 2.20
N GLN A 316 -3.02 -32.73 3.31
CA GLN A 316 -4.09 -32.04 4.07
C GLN A 316 -3.58 -30.75 4.72
N VAL A 317 -2.33 -30.71 5.17
CA VAL A 317 -1.70 -29.48 5.67
C VAL A 317 -1.60 -28.46 4.53
N GLY A 318 -1.18 -28.88 3.34
CA GLY A 318 -1.16 -28.03 2.15
C GLY A 318 -2.54 -27.48 1.78
N GLU A 319 -3.56 -28.32 1.75
CA GLU A 319 -4.95 -27.91 1.48
C GLU A 319 -5.49 -26.90 2.51
N MET A 320 -5.04 -26.96 3.77
CA MET A 320 -5.41 -25.98 4.79
C MET A 320 -4.79 -24.61 4.50
N ILE A 321 -3.55 -24.58 4.01
CA ILE A 321 -2.83 -23.35 3.65
C ILE A 321 -3.45 -22.71 2.41
N GLU A 322 -3.83 -23.52 1.42
CA GLU A 322 -4.47 -23.03 0.18
C GLU A 322 -5.79 -22.30 0.42
N LYS A 323 -6.49 -22.60 1.53
CA LYS A 323 -7.77 -21.96 1.91
C LYS A 323 -7.61 -20.63 2.65
N LEU A 324 -6.39 -20.22 3.02
CA LEU A 324 -6.15 -18.96 3.74
C LEU A 324 -6.25 -17.78 2.79
N PHE A 325 -6.84 -16.66 3.18
CA PHE A 325 -7.04 -15.47 2.33
C PHE A 325 -8.07 -15.63 1.19
N ASP A 326 -8.92 -16.65 1.23
CA ASP A 326 -10.04 -16.76 0.29
C ASP A 326 -11.16 -15.82 0.72
N THR A 327 -11.52 -14.88 -0.16
CA THR A 327 -12.64 -13.94 0.03
C THR A 327 -14.03 -14.60 -0.08
N SER A 328 -14.07 -15.91 -0.32
CA SER A 328 -15.28 -16.71 -0.56
C SER A 328 -15.73 -17.53 0.67
N ALA A 329 -15.08 -17.36 1.82
CA ALA A 329 -15.18 -18.30 2.94
C ALA A 329 -15.84 -17.75 4.19
#